data_AF-A0A2G2QMK4-F1
#
_entry.id   AF-A0A2G2QMK4-F1
#
_cell.length_a   1.000
_cell.length_b   1.000
_cell.length_c   1.000
_cell.angle_alpha   90.00
_cell.angle_beta   90.00
_cell.angle_gamma   90.00
#
_symmetry.space_group_name_H-M   'P 1'
#
loop_
_entity.id
_entity.type
_entity.pdbx_description
1 polymer ?
#
loop_
_entity_poly.entity_id
_entity_poly.type
_entity_poly.pdbx_seq_one_letter_code
_entity_poly.pdbx_strand_id
1 'polypeptide(L)'
;MEKAEISEEMIFGCFAAACQSDDMAVTAASFVDVEEYENRVMYPEFARWAGKAGYPELATLFRKVAGEEKLHAVWLRALYSDIGVPQRGEDTQRAIDALEAIRANCDELIALNPDGVVEKALQVAIRVEEREYQDIYPRFRDQALAANDADTAEVYQKVIDSERQHAHWFQAALDNFRSPQAGAMA
;
A
#
# COMPACT_ATOMS: atom_id res chain seq x y z
N MET A 1 -23.22 24.34 -3.01
CA MET A 1 -22.60 23.32 -2.15
C MET A 1 -21.90 22.35 -3.09
N GLU A 2 -20.59 22.47 -3.23
CA GLU A 2 -19.80 21.36 -3.79
C GLU A 2 -20.09 20.13 -2.91
N LYS A 3 -20.44 19.01 -3.54
CA LYS A 3 -20.51 17.74 -2.82
C LYS A 3 -19.12 17.48 -2.27
N ALA A 4 -19.01 17.15 -0.98
CA ALA A 4 -17.79 16.57 -0.47
C ALA A 4 -17.52 15.31 -1.30
N GLU A 5 -16.46 15.34 -2.10
CA GLU A 5 -16.04 14.23 -2.95
C GLU A 5 -14.60 13.90 -2.56
N ILE A 6 -14.33 12.63 -2.27
CA ILE A 6 -12.95 12.19 -2.10
C ILE A 6 -12.32 12.14 -3.49
N SER A 7 -11.44 13.09 -3.81
CA SER A 7 -10.68 13.03 -5.07
C SER A 7 -9.63 11.92 -5.00
N GLU A 8 -9.17 11.43 -6.15
CA GLU A 8 -8.01 10.52 -6.17
C GLU A 8 -6.82 11.18 -5.46
N GLU A 9 -6.54 12.46 -5.69
CA GLU A 9 -5.46 13.22 -5.04
C GLU A 9 -5.54 13.22 -3.51
N MET A 10 -6.74 13.31 -2.93
CA MET A 10 -6.90 13.24 -1.48
C MET A 10 -6.50 11.87 -0.94
N ILE A 11 -6.90 10.77 -1.60
CA ILE A 11 -6.49 9.42 -1.17
C ILE A 11 -5.00 9.19 -1.47
N PHE A 12 -4.46 9.74 -2.56
CA PHE A 12 -3.02 9.74 -2.82
C PHE A 12 -2.22 10.50 -1.76
N GLY A 13 -2.80 11.49 -1.09
CA GLY A 13 -2.20 12.12 0.08
C GLY A 13 -1.91 11.13 1.22
N CYS A 14 -2.63 10.00 1.24
CA CYS A 14 -2.43 8.88 2.18
C CYS A 14 -1.39 7.87 1.69
N PHE A 15 -0.73 8.10 0.57
CA PHE A 15 0.36 7.25 0.14
C PHE A 15 1.69 7.75 0.72
N ALA A 16 2.52 6.84 1.22
CA ALA A 16 3.90 7.08 1.59
C ALA A 16 4.81 6.30 0.63
N ALA A 17 5.80 6.96 0.04
CA ALA A 17 6.83 6.27 -0.73
C ALA A 17 8.11 6.17 0.09
N ALA A 18 8.83 5.08 -0.10
CA ALA A 18 10.16 5.00 0.44
C ALA A 18 11.08 6.01 -0.28
N CYS A 19 11.89 6.70 0.52
CA CYS A 19 12.83 7.71 0.04
C CYS A 19 14.24 7.13 -0.02
N GLN A 20 14.94 7.40 -1.13
CA GLN A 20 16.36 7.12 -1.25
C GLN A 20 17.19 8.23 -0.60
N SER A 21 18.24 7.83 0.12
CA SER A 21 19.30 8.68 0.66
C SER A 21 20.67 8.21 0.15
N ASP A 22 21.68 9.09 0.21
CA ASP A 22 23.09 8.71 0.00
C ASP A 22 23.57 7.73 1.08
N ASP A 23 22.86 7.66 2.21
CA ASP A 23 23.05 6.66 3.25
C ASP A 23 22.12 5.45 3.02
N MET A 24 22.73 4.28 2.77
CA MET A 24 22.01 3.03 2.53
C MET A 24 21.21 2.56 3.75
N ALA A 25 21.65 2.87 4.97
CA ALA A 25 20.93 2.54 6.20
C ALA A 25 19.68 3.42 6.37
N VAL A 26 19.73 4.68 5.93
CA VAL A 26 18.55 5.56 5.91
C VAL A 26 17.54 5.09 4.87
N THR A 27 18.02 4.67 3.70
CA THR A 27 17.17 4.13 2.63
C THR A 27 16.46 2.85 3.08
N ALA A 28 17.20 1.94 3.71
CA ALA A 28 16.70 0.73 4.34
C ALA A 28 15.62 0.97 5.40
N ALA A 29 15.90 1.92 6.31
CA ALA A 29 14.96 2.32 7.35
C ALA A 29 13.66 2.87 6.74
N SER A 30 13.76 3.60 5.62
CA SER A 30 12.60 4.12 4.90
C SER A 30 11.75 3.02 4.27
N PHE A 31 12.33 1.95 3.70
CA PHE A 31 11.53 0.83 3.18
C PHE A 31 10.75 0.18 4.31
N VAL A 32 11.44 -0.22 5.37
CA VAL A 32 10.82 -0.90 6.49
C VAL A 32 9.71 -0.05 7.13
N ASP A 33 9.89 1.27 7.21
CA ASP A 33 8.86 2.17 7.73
C ASP A 33 7.64 2.27 6.82
N VAL A 34 7.83 2.27 5.49
CA VAL A 34 6.72 2.26 4.52
C VAL A 34 5.97 0.93 4.58
N GLU A 35 6.65 -0.22 4.52
CA GLU A 35 5.99 -1.53 4.69
C GLU A 35 5.24 -1.63 6.04
N GLU A 36 5.79 -1.01 7.11
CA GLU A 36 5.11 -0.91 8.40
C GLU A 36 3.90 0.01 8.41
N TYR A 37 3.96 1.11 7.68
CA TYR A 37 2.82 1.97 7.44
C TYR A 37 1.72 1.23 6.69
N GLU A 38 2.05 0.48 5.64
CA GLU A 38 1.07 -0.23 4.83
C GLU A 38 0.41 -1.37 5.61
N ASN A 39 1.21 -2.15 6.35
CA ASN A 39 0.67 -3.25 7.15
C ASN A 39 -0.12 -2.84 8.38
N ARG A 40 0.22 -1.71 9.03
CA ARG A 40 -0.44 -1.29 10.29
C ARG A 40 -1.50 -0.21 10.09
N VAL A 41 -1.42 0.55 9.01
CA VAL A 41 -2.24 1.75 8.83
C VAL A 41 -3.02 1.70 7.52
N MET A 42 -2.36 1.75 6.36
CA MET A 42 -3.04 1.95 5.07
C MET A 42 -4.00 0.81 4.74
N TYR A 43 -3.51 -0.42 4.63
CA TYR A 43 -4.37 -1.56 4.26
C TYR A 43 -5.40 -1.93 5.33
N PRO A 44 -5.10 -1.88 6.64
CA PRO A 44 -6.13 -1.99 7.67
C PRO A 44 -7.25 -0.95 7.56
N GLU A 45 -6.92 0.29 7.17
CA GLU A 45 -7.90 1.36 6.99
C GLU A 45 -8.72 1.17 5.70
N PHE A 46 -8.11 0.73 4.59
CA PHE A 46 -8.84 0.33 3.38
C PHE A 46 -9.76 -0.86 3.64
N ALA A 47 -9.33 -1.84 4.42
CA ALA A 47 -10.17 -2.94 4.87
C ALA A 47 -11.36 -2.45 5.70
N ARG A 48 -11.15 -1.44 6.56
CA ARG A 48 -12.23 -0.82 7.33
C ARG A 48 -13.22 -0.10 6.42
N TRP A 49 -12.75 0.65 5.42
CA TRP A 49 -13.61 1.34 4.45
C TRP A 49 -14.45 0.35 3.66
N ALA A 50 -13.83 -0.67 3.07
CA ALA A 50 -14.54 -1.74 2.35
C ALA A 50 -15.58 -2.44 3.23
N GLY A 51 -15.23 -2.73 4.49
CA GLY A 51 -16.16 -3.34 5.45
C GLY A 51 -17.37 -2.45 5.76
N LYS A 52 -17.16 -1.15 5.99
CA LYS A 52 -18.25 -0.18 6.23
C LYS A 52 -19.11 0.06 4.98
N ALA A 53 -18.50 0.02 3.81
CA ALA A 53 -19.18 0.16 2.52
C ALA A 53 -19.96 -1.09 2.10
N GLY A 54 -19.87 -2.20 2.86
CA GLY A 54 -20.63 -3.43 2.58
C GLY A 54 -19.91 -4.44 1.69
N TYR A 55 -18.59 -4.34 1.53
CA TYR A 55 -17.76 -5.23 0.71
C TYR A 55 -16.82 -6.10 1.57
N PRO A 56 -17.33 -7.13 2.27
CA PRO A 56 -16.53 -7.94 3.20
C PRO A 56 -15.43 -8.75 2.52
N GLU A 57 -15.60 -9.13 1.25
CA GLU A 57 -14.58 -9.85 0.47
C GLU A 57 -13.39 -8.94 0.17
N LEU A 58 -13.64 -7.69 -0.24
CA LEU A 58 -12.58 -6.69 -0.43
C LEU A 58 -11.89 -6.32 0.90
N ALA A 59 -12.66 -6.22 1.99
CA ALA A 59 -12.09 -6.04 3.32
C ALA A 59 -11.16 -7.20 3.72
N THR A 60 -11.48 -8.42 3.30
CA THR A 60 -10.63 -9.59 3.53
C THR A 60 -9.37 -9.54 2.68
N LEU A 61 -9.48 -9.14 1.41
CA LEU A 61 -8.34 -8.95 0.52
C LEU A 61 -7.36 -7.91 1.08
N PHE A 62 -7.82 -6.72 1.47
CA PHE A 62 -6.95 -5.70 2.07
C PHE A 62 -6.26 -6.19 3.35
N ARG A 63 -6.96 -6.92 4.24
CA ARG A 63 -6.31 -7.51 5.43
C ARG A 63 -5.29 -8.60 5.10
N LYS A 64 -5.53 -9.34 4.02
CA LYS A 64 -4.58 -10.35 3.53
C LYS A 64 -3.29 -9.67 3.10
N VAL A 65 -3.39 -8.65 2.24
CA VAL A 65 -2.23 -7.88 1.78
C VAL A 65 -1.51 -7.20 2.94
N ALA A 66 -2.24 -6.60 3.89
CA ALA A 66 -1.63 -6.11 5.14
C ALA A 66 -0.80 -7.18 5.90
N GLY A 67 -1.19 -8.45 5.81
CA GLY A 67 -0.41 -9.55 6.38
C GLY A 67 0.86 -9.87 5.60
N GLU A 68 0.84 -9.70 4.28
CA GLU A 68 1.98 -9.91 3.38
C GLU A 68 2.99 -8.74 3.49
N GLU A 69 2.53 -7.49 3.55
CA GLU A 69 3.37 -6.31 3.85
C GLU A 69 4.17 -6.44 5.15
N LYS A 70 3.56 -7.09 6.16
CA LYS A 70 4.28 -7.39 7.40
C LYS A 70 5.47 -8.32 7.17
N LEU A 71 5.37 -9.26 6.23
CA LEU A 71 6.47 -10.15 5.87
C LEU A 71 7.57 -9.40 5.11
N HIS A 72 7.21 -8.44 4.27
CA HIS A 72 8.17 -7.60 3.55
C HIS A 72 9.02 -6.80 4.52
N ALA A 73 8.37 -6.13 5.50
CA ALA A 73 9.06 -5.45 6.59
C ALA A 73 10.03 -6.38 7.35
N VAL A 74 9.66 -7.65 7.54
CA VAL A 74 10.53 -8.66 8.18
C VAL A 74 11.71 -9.03 7.29
N TRP A 75 11.49 -9.27 5.99
CA TRP A 75 12.56 -9.62 5.05
C TRP A 75 13.54 -8.46 4.88
N LEU A 76 13.05 -7.23 4.73
CA LEU A 76 13.86 -6.03 4.61
C LEU A 76 14.64 -5.75 5.89
N ARG A 77 14.04 -5.89 7.08
CA ARG A 77 14.79 -5.77 8.36
C ARG A 77 15.94 -6.77 8.47
N ALA A 78 15.78 -7.97 7.92
CA ALA A 78 16.83 -8.99 7.96
C ALA A 78 18.09 -8.59 7.19
N LEU A 79 17.98 -7.71 6.20
CA LEU A 79 19.12 -7.15 5.47
C LEU A 79 19.94 -6.14 6.29
N TYR A 80 19.32 -5.56 7.32
CA TYR A 80 19.88 -4.43 8.06
C TYR A 80 19.86 -4.72 9.56
N SER A 81 20.70 -5.64 10.01
CA SER A 81 20.75 -6.07 11.41
C SER A 81 21.07 -4.95 12.41
N ASP A 82 21.67 -3.85 11.96
CA ASP A 82 22.18 -2.76 12.81
C ASP A 82 21.25 -1.53 12.88
N ILE A 83 20.15 -1.46 12.11
CA ILE A 83 19.30 -0.24 12.06
C ILE A 83 18.27 -0.14 13.20
N GLY A 84 18.09 -1.19 14.00
CA GLY A 84 17.09 -1.22 15.07
C GLY A 84 15.65 -1.14 14.55
N VAL A 85 14.73 -0.56 15.34
CA VAL A 85 13.38 -0.21 14.85
C VAL A 85 13.51 1.14 14.16
N PRO A 86 13.23 1.26 12.84
CA PRO A 86 13.27 2.52 12.14
C PRO A 86 12.38 3.55 12.85
N GLN A 87 12.87 4.78 12.98
CA GLN A 87 11.98 5.88 13.31
C GLN A 87 11.09 6.16 12.12
N ARG A 88 9.87 6.59 12.42
CA ARG A 88 8.90 7.02 11.42
C ARG A 88 9.45 8.19 10.60
N GLY A 89 9.49 8.03 9.28
CA GLY A 89 9.92 9.06 8.34
C GLY A 89 8.88 10.18 8.16
N GLU A 90 9.31 11.28 7.56
CA GLU A 90 8.43 12.42 7.28
C GLU A 90 7.28 12.03 6.32
N ASP A 91 7.56 11.15 5.35
CA ASP A 91 6.57 10.73 4.36
C ASP A 91 5.47 9.80 4.92
N THR A 92 5.83 8.85 5.77
CA THR A 92 4.87 8.00 6.47
C THR A 92 4.08 8.79 7.50
N GLN A 93 4.70 9.75 8.20
CA GLN A 93 3.95 10.65 9.08
C GLN A 93 2.95 11.52 8.31
N ARG A 94 3.36 12.11 7.17
CA ARG A 94 2.46 12.86 6.28
C ARG A 94 1.28 12.01 5.83
N ALA A 95 1.53 10.77 5.42
CA ALA A 95 0.49 9.84 4.97
C ALA A 95 -0.48 9.46 6.10
N ILE A 96 0.00 9.37 7.34
CA ILE A 96 -0.83 9.14 8.52
C ILE A 96 -1.68 10.36 8.84
N ASP A 97 -1.09 11.55 8.84
CA ASP A 97 -1.82 12.80 9.10
C ASP A 97 -2.92 12.99 8.03
N ALA A 98 -2.63 12.67 6.77
CA ALA A 98 -3.60 12.67 5.69
C ALA A 98 -4.72 11.63 5.91
N LEU A 99 -4.38 10.42 6.33
CA LEU A 99 -5.37 9.39 6.68
C LEU A 99 -6.24 9.83 7.85
N GLU A 100 -5.69 10.44 8.89
CA GLU A 100 -6.45 10.93 10.05
C GLU A 100 -7.42 12.04 9.64
N ALA A 101 -6.97 12.99 8.81
CA ALA A 101 -7.81 14.06 8.27
C ALA A 101 -8.93 13.50 7.38
N ILE A 102 -8.65 12.46 6.60
CA ILE A 102 -9.63 11.77 5.76
C ILE A 102 -10.59 10.95 6.62
N ARG A 103 -10.11 10.26 7.65
CA ARG A 103 -10.89 9.34 8.50
C ARG A 103 -12.09 10.01 9.15
N ALA A 104 -11.96 11.27 9.55
CA ALA A 104 -13.07 12.07 10.10
C ALA A 104 -14.21 12.27 9.08
N ASN A 105 -13.88 12.41 7.79
CA ASN A 105 -14.85 12.65 6.71
C ASN A 105 -15.21 11.37 5.93
N CYS A 106 -14.40 10.31 6.05
CA CYS A 106 -14.54 9.08 5.28
C CYS A 106 -15.81 8.32 5.64
N ASP A 107 -16.24 8.31 6.91
CA ASP A 107 -17.46 7.63 7.29
C ASP A 107 -18.71 8.31 6.68
N GLU A 108 -18.72 9.63 6.59
CA GLU A 108 -19.78 10.38 5.90
C GLU A 108 -19.75 10.12 4.38
N LEU A 109 -18.55 10.06 3.81
CA LEU A 109 -18.37 9.81 2.38
C LEU A 109 -18.72 8.38 1.98
N ILE A 110 -18.42 7.40 2.83
CA ILE A 110 -18.88 6.01 2.67
C ILE A 110 -20.41 5.95 2.73
N ALA A 111 -21.06 6.73 3.62
CA ALA A 111 -22.52 6.79 3.67
C ALA A 111 -23.14 7.45 2.43
N LEU A 112 -22.43 8.38 1.78
CA LEU A 112 -22.90 9.12 0.61
C LEU A 112 -22.62 8.41 -0.72
N ASN A 113 -21.45 7.78 -0.85
CA ASN A 113 -20.99 7.09 -2.07
C ASN A 113 -20.04 5.93 -1.69
N PRO A 114 -20.57 4.81 -1.16
CA PRO A 114 -19.76 3.68 -0.71
C PRO A 114 -18.91 3.11 -1.85
N ASP A 115 -19.50 2.97 -3.04
CA ASP A 115 -18.85 2.38 -4.20
C ASP A 115 -17.64 3.22 -4.64
N GLY A 116 -17.80 4.55 -4.72
CA GLY A 116 -16.71 5.44 -5.14
C GLY A 116 -15.54 5.49 -4.17
N VAL A 117 -15.77 5.34 -2.86
CA VAL A 117 -14.69 5.25 -1.87
C VAL A 117 -13.89 3.96 -2.05
N VAL A 118 -14.58 2.83 -2.23
CA VAL A 118 -13.94 1.52 -2.39
C VAL A 118 -13.21 1.41 -3.72
N GLU A 119 -13.79 1.93 -4.80
CA GLU A 119 -13.16 1.99 -6.11
C GLU A 119 -11.82 2.74 -6.05
N LYS A 120 -11.81 3.92 -5.42
CA LYS A 120 -10.59 4.73 -5.29
C LYS A 120 -9.57 4.06 -4.37
N ALA A 121 -9.99 3.38 -3.31
CA ALA A 121 -9.06 2.61 -2.46
C ALA A 121 -8.35 1.50 -3.26
N LEU A 122 -9.08 0.77 -4.12
CA LEU A 122 -8.49 -0.22 -5.03
C LEU A 122 -7.53 0.42 -6.04
N GLN A 123 -7.92 1.54 -6.65
CA GLN A 123 -7.06 2.26 -7.60
C GLN A 123 -5.77 2.76 -6.94
N VAL A 124 -5.83 3.27 -5.71
CA VAL A 124 -4.64 3.68 -4.97
C VAL A 124 -3.77 2.46 -4.67
N ALA A 125 -4.33 1.40 -4.09
CA ALA A 125 -3.59 0.17 -3.82
C ALA A 125 -2.84 -0.34 -5.06
N ILE A 126 -3.49 -0.45 -6.22
CA ILE A 126 -2.83 -0.86 -7.47
C ILE A 126 -1.62 0.03 -7.78
N ARG A 127 -1.76 1.35 -7.67
CA ARG A 127 -0.69 2.28 -8.03
C ARG A 127 0.48 2.26 -7.05
N VAL A 128 0.21 2.02 -5.77
CA VAL A 128 1.25 1.83 -4.74
C VAL A 128 2.11 0.63 -5.12
N GLU A 129 1.45 -0.52 -5.26
CA GLU A 129 2.06 -1.80 -5.58
C GLU A 129 2.83 -1.73 -6.91
N GLU A 130 2.23 -1.15 -7.95
CA GLU A 130 2.88 -0.93 -9.25
C GLU A 130 4.14 -0.10 -9.14
N ARG A 131 4.11 0.99 -8.37
CA ARG A 131 5.29 1.82 -8.20
C ARG A 131 6.40 1.03 -7.50
N GLU A 132 6.07 0.19 -6.55
CA GLU A 132 7.05 -0.58 -5.78
C GLU A 132 7.70 -1.69 -6.61
N TYR A 133 6.90 -2.51 -7.30
CA TYR A 133 7.43 -3.62 -8.09
C TYR A 133 8.01 -3.21 -9.45
N GLN A 134 7.63 -2.04 -10.00
CA GLN A 134 8.15 -1.56 -11.28
C GLN A 134 9.31 -0.59 -11.13
N ASP A 135 9.36 0.20 -10.06
CA ASP A 135 10.31 1.30 -9.94
C ASP A 135 11.18 1.25 -8.70
N ILE A 136 10.59 1.17 -7.50
CA ILE A 136 11.33 1.30 -6.24
C ILE A 136 12.25 0.08 -6.04
N TYR A 137 11.70 -1.09 -5.76
CA TYR A 137 12.49 -2.26 -5.39
C TYR A 137 13.40 -2.80 -6.51
N PRO A 138 13.04 -2.75 -7.80
CA PRO A 138 13.96 -3.13 -8.88
C PRO A 138 15.26 -2.34 -8.88
N ARG A 139 15.22 -1.03 -8.60
CA ARG A 139 16.43 -0.20 -8.53
C ARG A 139 17.40 -0.70 -7.47
N PHE A 140 16.90 -1.08 -6.29
CA PHE A 140 17.74 -1.55 -5.18
C PHE A 140 18.27 -2.96 -5.40
N ARG A 141 17.45 -3.85 -5.99
CA ARG A 141 17.94 -5.15 -6.48
C ARG A 141 19.10 -4.96 -7.46
N ASP A 142 18.95 -4.08 -8.44
CA ASP A 142 19.97 -3.87 -9.47
C ASP A 142 21.25 -3.24 -8.91
N GLN A 143 21.13 -2.36 -7.92
CA GLN A 143 22.28 -1.84 -7.16
C GLN A 143 23.00 -2.94 -6.38
N ALA A 144 22.26 -3.82 -5.69
CA ALA A 144 22.85 -4.96 -4.97
C ALA A 144 23.58 -5.92 -5.92
N LEU A 145 22.99 -6.22 -7.08
CA LEU A 145 23.63 -7.01 -8.13
C LEU A 145 24.91 -6.35 -8.65
N ALA A 146 24.90 -5.03 -8.90
CA ALA A 146 26.09 -4.28 -9.32
C ALA A 146 27.20 -4.29 -8.26
N ALA A 147 26.85 -4.40 -6.98
CA ALA A 147 27.78 -4.56 -5.86
C ALA A 147 28.24 -6.01 -5.64
N ASN A 148 27.78 -6.98 -6.45
CA ASN A 148 27.96 -8.42 -6.26
C ASN A 148 27.39 -8.96 -4.93
N ASP A 149 26.33 -8.32 -4.42
CA ASP A 149 25.59 -8.74 -3.24
C ASP A 149 24.32 -9.52 -3.67
N ALA A 150 24.51 -10.81 -3.94
CA ALA A 150 23.45 -11.68 -4.43
C ALA A 150 22.36 -11.94 -3.37
N ASP A 151 22.73 -12.02 -2.09
CA ASP A 151 21.82 -12.33 -0.99
C ASP A 151 20.83 -11.15 -0.78
N THR A 152 21.34 -9.92 -0.80
CA THR A 152 20.48 -8.72 -0.75
C THR A 152 19.59 -8.60 -1.98
N ALA A 153 20.13 -8.88 -3.17
CA ALA A 153 19.34 -8.86 -4.41
C ALA A 153 18.19 -9.88 -4.38
N GLU A 154 18.41 -11.07 -3.81
CA GLU A 154 17.37 -12.10 -3.67
C GLU A 154 16.22 -11.63 -2.77
N VAL A 155 16.53 -10.96 -1.67
CA VAL A 155 15.49 -10.41 -0.78
C VAL A 155 14.66 -9.34 -1.49
N TYR A 156 15.29 -8.41 -2.20
CA TYR A 156 14.54 -7.41 -2.99
C TYR A 156 13.71 -8.06 -4.09
N GLN A 157 14.23 -9.09 -4.76
CA GLN A 157 13.48 -9.84 -5.77
C GLN A 157 12.22 -10.48 -5.18
N LYS A 158 12.34 -11.03 -3.97
CA LYS A 158 11.20 -11.62 -3.26
C LYS A 158 10.10 -10.61 -2.93
N VAL A 159 10.47 -9.40 -2.52
CA VAL A 159 9.51 -8.30 -2.29
C VAL A 159 8.84 -7.92 -3.61
N ILE A 160 9.61 -7.69 -4.69
CA ILE A 160 9.10 -7.37 -6.04
C ILE A 160 8.05 -8.38 -6.52
N ASP A 161 8.31 -9.67 -6.32
CA ASP A 161 7.39 -10.72 -6.77
C ASP A 161 6.09 -10.72 -5.96
N SER A 162 6.16 -10.35 -4.67
CA SER A 162 5.01 -10.21 -3.77
C SER A 162 4.14 -9.00 -4.14
N GLU A 163 4.74 -7.81 -4.28
CA GLU A 163 4.02 -6.59 -4.69
C GLU A 163 3.35 -6.73 -6.05
N ARG A 164 4.03 -7.39 -7.01
CA ARG A 164 3.41 -7.70 -8.31
C ARG A 164 2.16 -8.56 -8.13
N GLN A 165 2.21 -9.52 -7.22
CA GLN A 165 1.08 -10.39 -6.94
C GLN A 165 -0.07 -9.62 -6.27
N HIS A 166 0.22 -8.67 -5.39
CA HIS A 166 -0.76 -7.76 -4.79
C HIS A 166 -1.45 -6.89 -5.86
N ALA A 167 -0.66 -6.22 -6.71
CA ALA A 167 -1.19 -5.42 -7.82
C ALA A 167 -2.14 -6.24 -8.71
N HIS A 168 -1.78 -7.48 -9.04
CA HIS A 168 -2.66 -8.37 -9.80
C HIS A 168 -3.96 -8.71 -9.06
N TRP A 169 -3.91 -8.96 -7.74
CA TRP A 169 -5.12 -9.22 -6.95
C TRP A 169 -6.03 -7.99 -6.89
N PHE A 170 -5.47 -6.79 -6.67
CA PHE A 170 -6.24 -5.57 -6.64
C PHE A 170 -6.80 -5.20 -8.00
N GLN A 171 -6.07 -5.39 -9.09
CA GLN A 171 -6.56 -5.18 -10.43
C GLN A 171 -7.73 -6.12 -10.75
N ALA A 172 -7.61 -7.41 -10.44
CA ALA A 172 -8.71 -8.36 -10.60
C ALA A 172 -9.92 -7.99 -9.74
N ALA A 173 -9.70 -7.53 -8.51
CA ALA A 173 -10.75 -7.04 -7.63
C ALA A 173 -11.45 -5.79 -8.21
N LEU A 174 -10.71 -4.84 -8.76
CA LEU A 174 -11.23 -3.62 -9.39
C LEU A 174 -12.03 -3.94 -10.67
N ASP A 175 -11.53 -4.85 -11.50
CA ASP A 175 -12.23 -5.28 -12.71
C ASP A 175 -13.57 -5.95 -12.39
N ASN A 176 -13.58 -6.82 -11.37
CA ASN A 176 -14.80 -7.45 -10.87
C ASN A 176 -15.75 -6.43 -10.23
N PHE A 177 -15.22 -5.44 -9.52
CA PHE A 177 -15.98 -4.38 -8.88
C PHE A 177 -16.68 -3.47 -9.91
N ARG A 178 -15.98 -3.13 -11.01
CA ARG A 178 -16.51 -2.29 -12.10
C ARG A 178 -17.43 -3.03 -13.05
N SER A 179 -17.32 -4.35 -13.12
CA SER A 179 -18.18 -5.16 -13.98
C SER A 179 -19.60 -5.21 -13.38
N PRO A 180 -20.63 -4.69 -14.07
CA PRO A 180 -21.99 -4.75 -13.55
C PRO A 180 -22.41 -6.21 -13.40
N GLN A 181 -22.96 -6.58 -12.24
CA GLN A 181 -23.49 -7.91 -11.99
C GLN A 181 -24.44 -8.34 -13.11
N ALA A 182 -24.01 -9.24 -13.98
CA ALA A 182 -24.87 -10.04 -14.85
C ALA A 182 -25.62 -11.13 -14.05
N GLY A 183 -26.11 -10.78 -12.85
CA GLY A 183 -26.60 -11.75 -11.84
C GLY A 183 -27.83 -11.31 -11.03
N ALA A 184 -28.43 -10.15 -11.31
CA ALA A 184 -29.67 -9.72 -10.68
C ALA A 184 -30.90 -9.82 -11.62
N MET A 185 -30.95 -10.88 -12.44
CA MET A 185 -32.13 -11.30 -13.22
C MET A 185 -32.19 -12.82 -13.27
N ALA A 186 -32.67 -13.46 -12.19
CA ALA A 186 -33.29 -14.78 -12.20
C ALA A 186 -34.18 -14.95 -10.96
#